data_AF-A0ABC8T2P1-F1
#
_entry.id   AF-A0ABC8T2P1-F1
#
_cell.length_a   1.000
_cell.length_b   1.000
_cell.length_c   1.000
_cell.angle_alpha   90.00
_cell.angle_beta   90.00
_cell.angle_gamma   90.00
#
_symmetry.space_group_name_H-M   'P 1'
#
loop_
_entity.id
_entity.type
_entity.pdbx_description
1 polymer ?
#
loop_
_entity_poly.entity_id
_entity_poly.type
_entity_poly.pdbx_seq_one_letter_code
_entity_poly.pdbx_strand_id
1 'polypeptide(L)'
;MAKILGIFACLLIVAVDITAGILGIKAEVAQNQEKHLRLWIFECKEPSHKAFLLGLAAATLLGLSHVLASLIGGCNCNVCTQEELQKASPSRQLSLACLLFMWIILAVGLSMLVIGTIANNKSRASCGFTHHHFLSIGGVLCMVHGLFCVAYYVTSTAAFSE
;
A
#
# COMPACT_ATOMS: atom_id res chain seq x y z
N MET A 1 -18.39 -13.59 18.33
CA MET A 1 -17.82 -14.09 17.04
C MET A 1 -17.34 -12.96 16.14
N ALA A 2 -18.16 -11.94 15.83
CA ALA A 2 -17.78 -10.84 14.93
C ALA A 2 -16.49 -10.08 15.34
N LYS A 3 -16.28 -9.78 16.63
CA LYS A 3 -15.06 -9.11 17.13
C LYS A 3 -13.80 -9.96 16.93
N ILE A 4 -13.89 -11.28 17.14
CA ILE A 4 -12.76 -12.22 16.96
C ILE A 4 -12.42 -12.32 15.47
N LEU A 5 -13.43 -12.43 14.60
CA LEU A 5 -13.26 -12.45 13.16
C LEU A 5 -12.59 -11.17 12.63
N GLY A 6 -13.00 -9.99 13.14
CA GLY A 6 -12.37 -8.72 12.80
C GLY A 6 -10.90 -8.62 13.22
N ILE A 7 -10.55 -9.15 14.40
CA ILE A 7 -9.14 -9.22 14.86
C ILE A 7 -8.32 -10.11 13.94
N PHE A 8 -8.81 -11.31 13.60
CA PHE A 8 -8.11 -12.21 12.67
C PHE A 8 -7.93 -11.59 11.29
N ALA A 9 -8.96 -10.90 10.78
CA ALA A 9 -8.89 -10.21 9.49
C ALA A 9 -7.89 -9.04 9.52
N CYS A 10 -7.81 -8.30 10.63
CA CYS A 10 -6.84 -7.24 10.84
C CYS A 10 -5.40 -7.77 10.88
N LEU A 11 -5.16 -8.88 11.59
CA LEU A 11 -3.87 -9.58 11.59
C LEU A 11 -3.49 -10.09 10.19
N LEU A 12 -4.48 -10.59 9.43
CA LEU A 12 -4.27 -11.03 8.06
C LEU A 12 -3.87 -9.86 7.14
N ILE A 13 -4.55 -8.72 7.24
CA ILE A 13 -4.22 -7.49 6.49
C ILE A 13 -2.78 -7.07 6.76
N VAL A 14 -2.37 -7.02 8.03
CA VAL A 14 -0.98 -6.68 8.41
C VAL A 14 0.02 -7.67 7.81
N ALA A 15 -0.26 -8.98 7.86
CA ALA A 15 0.61 -9.99 7.28
C ALA A 15 0.72 -9.85 5.75
N VAL A 16 -0.39 -9.56 5.07
CA VAL A 16 -0.44 -9.32 3.62
C VAL A 16 0.36 -8.07 3.25
N ASP A 17 0.19 -6.97 3.97
CA ASP A 17 0.88 -5.70 3.72
C ASP A 17 2.39 -5.79 3.99
N ILE A 18 2.81 -6.49 5.04
CA ILE A 18 4.23 -6.78 5.29
C ILE A 18 4.81 -7.62 4.14
N THR A 19 4.08 -8.63 3.70
CA THR A 19 4.51 -9.49 2.58
C THR A 19 4.63 -8.68 1.29
N ALA A 20 3.65 -7.82 0.98
CA ALA A 20 3.68 -6.91 -0.15
C ALA A 20 4.89 -5.95 -0.07
N GLY A 21 5.17 -5.41 1.11
CA GLY A 21 6.32 -4.54 1.35
C GLY A 21 7.66 -5.24 1.10
N ILE A 22 7.82 -6.45 1.63
CA ILE A 22 9.02 -7.27 1.41
C ILE A 22 9.18 -7.61 -0.07
N LEU A 23 8.09 -7.93 -0.78
CA LEU A 23 8.12 -8.20 -2.22
C LEU A 23 8.52 -6.96 -3.01
N GLY A 24 8.04 -5.77 -2.65
CA GLY A 24 8.45 -4.50 -3.26
C GLY A 24 9.95 -4.24 -3.09
N ILE A 25 10.51 -4.46 -1.90
CA ILE A 25 11.95 -4.33 -1.64
C ILE A 25 12.74 -5.38 -2.43
N LYS A 26 12.29 -6.64 -2.46
CA LYS A 26 12.94 -7.70 -3.26
C LYS A 26 12.89 -7.40 -4.75
N ALA A 27 11.80 -6.80 -5.23
CA ALA A 27 11.67 -6.36 -6.62
C ALA A 27 12.72 -5.30 -6.96
N GLU A 28 12.98 -4.36 -6.06
CA GLU A 28 14.02 -3.35 -6.22
C GLU A 28 15.44 -3.96 -6.22
N VAL A 29 15.71 -4.92 -5.32
CA VAL A 29 16.99 -5.64 -5.30
C VAL A 29 17.20 -6.41 -6.62
N ALA A 30 16.19 -7.16 -7.07
CA ALA A 30 16.24 -7.90 -8.34
C ALA A 30 16.39 -6.95 -9.55
N GLN A 31 15.84 -5.74 -9.46
CA GLN A 31 16.02 -4.71 -10.45
C GLN A 31 17.45 -4.16 -10.46
N ASN A 32 18.08 -3.99 -9.29
CA ASN A 32 19.43 -3.43 -9.18
C ASN A 32 20.53 -4.44 -9.49
N GLN A 33 20.27 -5.75 -9.40
CA GLN A 33 21.24 -6.80 -9.78
C GLN A 33 21.54 -6.83 -11.29
N GLU A 34 20.61 -6.41 -12.14
CA GLU A 34 20.79 -6.39 -13.61
C GLU A 34 21.45 -5.09 -14.13
N LYS A 35 21.73 -4.11 -13.24
CA LYS A 35 22.22 -2.76 -13.62
C LYS A 35 23.72 -2.64 -13.89
N HIS A 36 24.41 -3.72 -14.27
CA HIS A 36 25.88 -3.68 -14.43
C HIS A 36 26.40 -2.87 -15.65
N LEU A 37 25.54 -2.20 -16.43
CA LEU A 37 25.93 -1.32 -17.55
C LEU A 37 25.67 0.17 -17.22
N ARG A 38 26.52 0.77 -16.38
CA ARG A 38 26.53 2.23 -16.15
C ARG A 38 27.29 2.93 -17.29
N LEU A 39 26.57 3.56 -18.22
CA LEU A 39 27.16 4.48 -19.21
C LEU A 39 26.81 5.93 -18.86
N TRP A 40 27.76 6.59 -18.20
CA TRP A 40 28.00 8.03 -17.93
C TRP A 40 26.83 9.01 -17.64
N ILE A 41 25.70 8.99 -18.36
CA ILE A 41 24.57 9.93 -18.17
C ILE A 41 23.19 9.25 -18.37
N PHE A 42 23.17 8.04 -18.94
CA PHE A 42 21.97 7.28 -19.26
C PHE A 42 22.03 5.94 -18.54
N GLU A 43 21.25 5.79 -17.47
CA GLU A 43 21.11 4.51 -16.78
C GLU A 43 20.21 3.61 -17.63
N CYS A 44 20.81 2.85 -18.52
CA CYS A 44 20.10 1.85 -19.32
C CYS A 44 19.72 0.69 -18.41
N LYS A 45 18.43 0.63 -18.11
CA LYS A 45 17.85 -0.39 -17.25
C LYS A 45 17.46 -1.59 -18.11
N GLU A 46 18.16 -2.70 -17.94
CA GLU A 46 17.70 -3.97 -18.50
C GLU A 46 16.44 -4.44 -17.73
N PRO A 47 15.36 -4.80 -18.44
CA PRO A 47 14.12 -5.20 -17.79
C PRO A 47 14.30 -6.55 -17.09
N SER A 48 14.19 -6.57 -15.76
CA SER A 48 14.21 -7.81 -14.99
C SER A 48 12.81 -8.42 -14.91
N HIS A 49 12.62 -9.58 -15.55
CA HIS A 49 11.36 -10.32 -15.48
C HIS A 49 10.98 -10.68 -14.03
N LYS A 50 11.98 -10.97 -13.19
CA LYS A 50 11.77 -11.25 -11.75
C LYS A 50 11.27 -10.01 -11.01
N ALA A 51 11.86 -8.84 -11.26
CA ALA A 51 11.42 -7.59 -10.64
C ALA A 51 9.99 -7.20 -11.07
N PHE A 52 9.63 -7.43 -12.34
CA PHE A 52 8.26 -7.25 -12.82
C PHE A 52 7.26 -8.14 -12.06
N LEU A 53 7.54 -9.43 -11.93
CA LEU A 53 6.64 -10.37 -11.27
C LEU A 53 6.47 -10.03 -9.77
N LEU A 54 7.57 -9.69 -9.10
CA LEU A 54 7.55 -9.30 -7.69
C LEU A 54 6.82 -7.98 -7.45
N GLY A 55 7.03 -6.98 -8.31
CA GLY A 55 6.32 -5.69 -8.24
C GLY A 55 4.82 -5.83 -8.50
N LEU A 56 4.43 -6.65 -9.48
CA LEU A 56 3.03 -6.98 -9.75
C LEU A 56 2.39 -7.72 -8.57
N ALA A 57 3.09 -8.69 -7.98
CA ALA A 57 2.64 -9.38 -6.78
C ALA A 57 2.44 -8.40 -5.61
N ALA A 58 3.38 -7.48 -5.38
CA ALA A 58 3.23 -6.46 -4.34
C ALA A 58 2.02 -5.54 -4.58
N ALA A 59 1.82 -5.07 -5.81
CA ALA A 59 0.71 -4.20 -6.17
C ALA A 59 -0.66 -4.88 -6.00
N THR A 60 -0.76 -6.15 -6.42
CA THR A 60 -1.99 -6.95 -6.27
C THR A 60 -2.31 -7.24 -4.81
N LEU A 61 -1.32 -7.57 -3.99
CA LEU A 61 -1.51 -7.79 -2.55
C LEU A 61 -1.94 -6.51 -1.82
N LEU A 62 -1.35 -5.35 -2.14
CA LEU A 62 -1.76 -4.06 -1.57
C LEU A 62 -3.22 -3.74 -1.92
N GLY A 63 -3.61 -3.94 -3.19
CA GLY A 63 -5.00 -3.75 -3.61
C GLY A 63 -5.97 -4.69 -2.90
N LEU A 64 -5.62 -5.97 -2.77
CA LEU A 64 -6.44 -6.95 -2.06
C LEU A 64 -6.59 -6.60 -0.58
N SER A 65 -5.48 -6.23 0.07
CA SER A 65 -5.44 -5.77 1.45
C SER A 65 -6.37 -4.57 1.67
N HIS A 66 -6.31 -3.58 0.78
CA HIS A 66 -7.16 -2.40 0.88
C HIS A 66 -8.66 -2.72 0.71
N VAL A 67 -9.02 -3.62 -0.22
CA VAL A 67 -10.40 -4.07 -0.39
C VAL A 67 -10.89 -4.78 0.87
N LEU A 68 -10.07 -5.65 1.47
CA LEU A 68 -10.40 -6.32 2.72
C LEU A 68 -10.56 -5.33 3.87
N ALA A 69 -9.66 -4.36 4.02
CA ALA A 69 -9.76 -3.30 5.03
C ALA A 69 -11.03 -2.46 4.84
N SER A 70 -11.37 -2.14 3.60
CA SER A 70 -12.58 -1.40 3.22
C SER A 70 -13.84 -2.19 3.54
N LEU A 71 -13.85 -3.50 3.33
CA LEU A 71 -15.00 -4.36 3.68
C LEU A 71 -15.20 -4.48 5.19
N ILE A 72 -14.12 -4.50 5.97
CA ILE A 72 -14.19 -4.59 7.44
C ILE A 72 -14.68 -3.28 8.05
N GLY A 73 -14.31 -2.12 7.49
CA GLY A 73 -14.78 -0.81 7.96
C GLY A 73 -16.06 -0.29 7.32
N GLY A 74 -16.45 -0.84 6.16
CA GLY A 74 -17.28 -0.15 5.18
C GLY A 74 -18.80 -0.25 5.35
N CYS A 75 -19.33 -0.94 6.36
CA CYS A 75 -20.80 -1.11 6.43
C CYS A 75 -21.55 -0.09 7.30
N ASN A 76 -20.87 0.80 8.04
CA ASN A 76 -21.54 1.55 9.13
C ASN A 76 -21.42 3.09 9.10
N CYS A 77 -20.90 3.73 8.05
CA CYS A 77 -20.87 5.21 7.98
C CYS A 77 -21.27 5.71 6.59
N ASN A 78 -22.53 5.47 6.24
CA ASN A 78 -23.15 6.09 5.08
C ASN A 78 -23.56 7.52 5.47
N VAL A 79 -22.81 8.53 4.99
CA VAL A 79 -23.15 9.97 5.03
C VAL A 79 -23.12 10.63 6.42
N CYS A 80 -22.06 11.39 6.71
CA CYS A 80 -22.09 12.40 7.79
C CYS A 80 -21.63 13.75 7.21
N THR A 81 -22.55 14.71 7.21
CA THR A 81 -22.33 16.13 6.87
C THR A 81 -21.29 16.76 7.80
N GLN A 82 -20.56 17.77 7.31
CA GLN A 82 -19.48 18.47 8.04
C GLN A 82 -19.87 18.93 9.46
N GLU A 83 -21.14 19.31 9.67
CA GLU A 83 -21.66 19.74 10.97
C GLU A 83 -21.70 18.63 12.03
N GLU A 84 -21.97 17.38 11.64
CA GLU A 84 -22.00 16.23 12.57
C GLU A 84 -20.57 15.77 12.94
N LEU A 85 -19.57 16.16 12.14
CA LEU A 85 -18.15 15.83 12.35
C LEU A 85 -17.50 16.68 13.44
N GLN A 86 -17.95 17.94 13.61
CA GLN A 86 -17.50 18.83 14.70
C GLN A 86 -18.12 18.43 16.05
N LYS A 87 -19.24 17.73 16.04
CA LYS A 87 -19.97 17.27 17.23
C LYS A 87 -19.66 15.81 17.60
N ALA A 88 -18.92 15.10 16.74
CA ALA A 88 -18.58 13.69 16.90
C ALA A 88 -17.50 13.48 17.98
N SER A 89 -17.50 12.28 18.59
CA SER A 89 -16.45 11.86 19.51
C SER A 89 -15.06 11.89 18.84
N PRO A 90 -13.99 12.19 19.58
CA PRO A 90 -12.62 12.25 19.03
C PRO A 90 -12.18 10.93 18.39
N SER A 91 -12.71 9.79 18.86
CA SER A 91 -12.53 8.48 18.24
C SER A 91 -13.10 8.47 16.80
N ARG A 92 -14.31 8.99 16.58
CA ARG A 92 -14.91 9.03 15.24
C ARG A 92 -14.17 9.95 14.27
N GLN A 93 -13.68 11.10 14.74
CA GLN A 93 -12.87 12.01 13.92
C GLN A 93 -11.54 11.36 13.50
N LEU A 94 -10.87 10.68 14.44
CA LEU A 94 -9.63 9.94 14.17
C LEU A 94 -9.86 8.79 13.17
N SER A 95 -11.00 8.09 13.27
CA SER A 95 -11.38 7.03 12.33
C SER A 95 -11.49 7.54 10.90
N LEU A 96 -12.15 8.68 10.69
CA LEU A 96 -12.27 9.31 9.37
C LEU A 96 -10.92 9.79 8.83
N ALA A 97 -10.08 10.37 9.69
CA ALA A 97 -8.73 10.77 9.29
C ALA A 97 -7.88 9.56 8.87
N CYS A 98 -7.91 8.46 9.64
CA CYS A 98 -7.22 7.22 9.28
C CYS A 98 -7.74 6.65 7.95
N LEU A 99 -9.06 6.69 7.70
CA LEU A 99 -9.64 6.30 6.42
C LEU A 99 -9.04 7.11 5.26
N LEU A 100 -9.06 8.43 5.35
CA LEU A 100 -8.50 9.31 4.31
C LEU A 100 -7.01 9.03 4.07
N PHE A 101 -6.22 8.87 5.13
CA PHE A 101 -4.79 8.54 4.99
C PHE A 101 -4.58 7.19 4.31
N MET A 102 -5.39 6.16 4.60
CA MET A 102 -5.30 4.86 3.91
C MET A 102 -5.53 4.99 2.41
N TRP A 103 -6.53 5.76 1.97
CA TRP A 103 -6.78 5.99 0.54
C TRP A 103 -5.64 6.75 -0.14
N ILE A 104 -5.06 7.75 0.54
CA ILE A 104 -3.90 8.49 0.03
C ILE A 104 -2.69 7.56 -0.09
N ILE A 105 -2.40 6.77 0.95
CA ILE A 105 -1.27 5.82 0.95
C ILE A 105 -1.47 4.75 -0.12
N LEU A 106 -2.70 4.26 -0.32
CA LEU A 106 -3.01 3.35 -1.42
C LEU A 106 -2.69 4.00 -2.76
N ALA A 107 -3.20 5.21 -3.02
CA ALA A 107 -3.01 5.88 -4.30
C ALA A 107 -1.51 6.11 -4.61
N VAL A 108 -0.76 6.61 -3.61
CA VAL A 108 0.68 6.86 -3.75
C VAL A 108 1.46 5.54 -3.83
N GLY A 109 1.20 4.58 -2.93
CA GLY A 109 1.91 3.30 -2.88
C GLY A 109 1.69 2.46 -4.14
N LEU A 110 0.43 2.36 -4.58
CA LEU A 110 0.07 1.61 -5.78
C LEU A 110 0.65 2.25 -7.04
N SER A 111 0.57 3.58 -7.18
CA SER A 111 1.16 4.27 -8.34
C SER A 111 2.68 4.05 -8.41
N MET A 112 3.38 4.15 -7.28
CA MET A 112 4.83 3.89 -7.21
C MET A 112 5.18 2.43 -7.58
N LEU A 113 4.42 1.45 -7.07
CA LEU A 113 4.60 0.04 -7.43
C LEU A 113 4.31 -0.23 -8.92
N VAL A 114 3.24 0.36 -9.46
CA VAL A 114 2.86 0.19 -10.87
C VAL A 114 3.89 0.83 -11.79
N ILE A 115 4.36 2.05 -11.49
CA ILE A 115 5.43 2.72 -12.25
C ILE A 115 6.71 1.86 -12.21
N GLY A 116 7.11 1.38 -11.03
CA GLY A 116 8.26 0.50 -10.86
C GLY A 116 8.15 -0.83 -11.61
N THR A 117 6.94 -1.40 -11.67
CA THR A 117 6.62 -2.65 -12.38
C THR A 117 6.65 -2.44 -13.90
N ILE A 118 5.97 -1.42 -14.43
CA ILE A 118 5.97 -1.09 -15.86
C ILE A 118 7.39 -0.80 -16.36
N ALA A 119 8.21 -0.16 -15.52
CA ALA A 119 9.62 0.09 -15.81
C ALA A 119 10.50 -1.17 -15.83
N ASN A 120 9.98 -2.36 -15.50
CA ASN A 120 10.65 -3.66 -15.63
C ASN A 120 9.98 -4.58 -16.68
N ASN A 121 9.01 -4.08 -17.43
CA ASN A 121 8.36 -4.89 -18.46
C ASN A 121 9.35 -5.21 -19.60
N LYS A 122 9.31 -6.44 -20.09
CA LYS A 122 10.28 -7.04 -21.04
C LYS A 122 10.48 -6.24 -22.33
N SER A 123 9.54 -5.37 -22.70
CA SER A 123 9.58 -4.54 -23.91
C SER A 123 10.09 -3.11 -23.71
N ARG A 124 10.38 -2.66 -22.47
CA ARG A 124 10.79 -1.28 -22.17
C ARG A 124 12.22 -1.20 -21.64
N ALA A 125 13.20 -1.35 -22.51
CA ALA A 125 14.52 -0.78 -22.27
C ALA A 125 14.40 0.74 -22.40
N SER A 126 14.38 1.46 -21.29
CA SER A 126 14.35 2.93 -21.28
C SER A 126 15.59 3.41 -20.54
N CYS A 127 16.48 4.10 -21.26
CA CYS A 127 17.56 4.83 -20.64
C CYS A 127 17.05 6.23 -20.30
N GLY A 128 17.09 6.60 -19.02
CA GLY A 128 16.61 7.90 -18.56
C GLY A 128 16.92 8.14 -17.08
N PHE A 129 16.69 9.37 -16.61
CA PHE A 129 16.78 9.75 -15.20
C PHE A 129 15.67 9.03 -14.41
N THR A 130 15.91 7.79 -14.01
CA THR A 130 14.93 7.03 -13.22
C THR A 130 15.29 7.10 -11.74
N HIS A 131 14.42 7.76 -10.97
CA HIS A 131 14.51 7.78 -9.51
C HIS A 131 14.60 6.34 -8.97
N HIS A 132 15.61 6.10 -8.13
CA HIS A 132 16.14 4.76 -7.84
C HIS A 132 15.27 3.88 -6.93
N HIS A 133 14.11 4.37 -6.46
CA HIS A 133 13.45 3.79 -5.29
C HIS A 133 11.93 3.59 -5.40
N PHE A 134 11.36 3.58 -6.61
CA PHE A 134 9.88 3.48 -6.75
C PHE A 134 9.31 2.18 -6.15
N LEU A 135 9.97 1.05 -6.34
CA LEU A 135 9.51 -0.24 -5.80
C LEU A 135 9.70 -0.34 -4.28
N SER A 136 10.82 0.17 -3.75
CA SER A 136 11.09 0.22 -2.31
C SER A 136 10.19 1.21 -1.58
N ILE A 137 10.01 2.43 -2.12
CA ILE A 137 9.07 3.44 -1.57
C ILE A 137 7.65 2.88 -1.59
N GLY A 138 7.22 2.28 -2.70
CA GLY A 138 5.93 1.60 -2.78
C GLY A 138 5.80 0.46 -1.76
N GLY A 139 6.86 -0.32 -1.55
CA GLY A 139 6.90 -1.39 -0.54
C GLY A 139 6.82 -0.88 0.90
N VAL A 140 7.53 0.20 1.25
CA VAL A 140 7.43 0.85 2.56
C VAL A 140 6.03 1.39 2.79
N LEU A 141 5.42 2.00 1.76
CA LEU A 141 4.03 2.48 1.83
C LEU A 141 3.03 1.34 2.07
N CYS A 142 3.30 0.11 1.60
CA CYS A 142 2.48 -1.06 1.96
C CYS A 142 2.51 -1.33 3.47
N MET A 143 3.69 -1.27 4.11
CA MET A 143 3.79 -1.48 5.56
C MET A 143 3.08 -0.36 6.34
N VAL A 144 3.21 0.89 5.88
CA VAL A 144 2.53 2.03 6.48
C VAL A 144 1.01 1.91 6.32
N HIS A 145 0.52 1.44 5.17
CA HIS A 145 -0.90 1.15 4.94
C HIS A 145 -1.44 0.20 6.01
N GLY A 146 -0.74 -0.91 6.28
CA GLY A 146 -1.14 -1.87 7.31
C GLY A 146 -1.28 -1.24 8.70
N LEU A 147 -0.36 -0.35 9.10
CA LEU A 147 -0.45 0.37 10.38
C LEU A 147 -1.72 1.24 10.47
N PHE A 148 -2.04 1.96 9.39
CA PHE A 148 -3.26 2.77 9.34
C PHE A 148 -4.54 1.91 9.30
N CYS A 149 -4.51 0.72 8.68
CA CYS A 149 -5.62 -0.23 8.76
C CYS A 149 -5.90 -0.69 10.19
N VAL A 150 -4.85 -1.01 10.97
CA VAL A 150 -5.04 -1.36 12.38
C VAL A 150 -5.57 -0.18 13.19
N ALA A 151 -4.99 1.00 13.02
CA ALA A 151 -5.43 2.21 13.72
C ALA A 151 -6.90 2.52 13.41
N TYR A 152 -7.31 2.39 12.14
CA TYR A 152 -8.68 2.55 11.71
C TYR A 152 -9.62 1.50 12.32
N TYR A 153 -9.22 0.22 12.37
CA TYR A 153 -10.02 -0.83 13.00
C TYR A 153 -10.21 -0.60 14.51
N VAL A 154 -9.14 -0.27 15.24
CA VAL A 154 -9.20 0.01 16.69
C VAL A 154 -10.06 1.24 16.97
N THR A 155 -9.87 2.29 16.18
CA THR A 155 -10.56 3.56 16.39
C THR A 155 -12.04 3.46 16.02
N SER A 156 -12.38 2.76 14.93
CA SER A 156 -13.77 2.50 14.56
C SER A 156 -14.48 1.65 15.60
N THR A 157 -13.85 0.56 16.07
CA THR A 157 -14.42 -0.28 17.15
C THR A 157 -14.59 0.46 18.48
N ALA A 158 -13.67 1.36 18.83
CA ALA A 158 -13.82 2.24 19.99
C ALA A 158 -15.01 3.20 19.83
N ALA A 159 -15.15 3.84 18.65
CA ALA A 159 -16.27 4.74 18.37
C ALA A 159 -17.65 4.07 18.37
N PHE A 160 -17.72 2.75 18.11
CA PHE A 160 -18.97 1.97 18.26
C PHE A 160 -19.27 1.57 19.72
N SER A 161 -18.30 1.70 20.62
CA SER A 161 -18.41 1.28 22.01
C SER A 161 -18.68 2.47 22.97
N GLU A 162 -18.57 3.70 22.48
CA GLU A 162 -19.06 4.94 23.12
C GLU A 162 -20.57 5.13 22.87
#